data_AF-A0A6P0XQK8-F1
#
_entry.id   AF-A0A6P0XQK8-F1
#
_cell.length_a   1.000
_cell.length_b   1.000
_cell.length_c   1.000
_cell.angle_alpha   90.00
_cell.angle_beta   90.00
_cell.angle_gamma   90.00
#
_symmetry.space_group_name_H-M   'P 1'
#
loop_
_entity.id
_entity.type
_entity.pdbx_description
1 polymer ?
#
loop_
_entity_poly.entity_id
_entity_poly.type
_entity_poly.pdbx_seq_one_letter_code
_entity_poly.pdbx_strand_id
1 'polypeptide(L)'
;MMKSIRLLVVKFLQKTKLNKLAHKIYYRYIHGFNTASSGLVEALDIVFKKAIDLGVANKGDYCEFGIFKGYAFWNAQQIANKYGLNNMRFLGFDSFQGLPEIQKEDLTKEEVFYEGQYSCSKENVTNNLSLKGVDWEK
;
A
#
# COMPACT_ATOMS: atom_id res chain seq x y z
N MET A 1 21.16 -12.63 -19.65
CA MET A 1 20.98 -11.66 -20.76
C MET A 1 19.80 -10.69 -20.53
N MET A 2 18.55 -11.17 -20.32
CA MET A 2 17.36 -10.32 -20.08
C MET A 2 17.45 -9.33 -18.90
N LYS A 3 18.09 -9.72 -17.78
CA LYS A 3 18.28 -8.83 -16.61
C LYS A 3 19.09 -7.56 -16.95
N SER A 4 20.08 -7.65 -17.84
CA SER A 4 20.91 -6.50 -18.22
C SER A 4 20.17 -5.48 -19.07
N ILE A 5 19.30 -5.96 -19.98
CA ILE A 5 18.47 -5.12 -20.84
C ILE A 5 17.39 -4.41 -20.01
N ARG A 6 16.74 -5.12 -19.07
CA ARG A 6 15.78 -4.50 -18.14
C ARG A 6 16.41 -3.37 -17.35
N LEU A 7 17.60 -3.58 -16.80
CA LEU A 7 18.35 -2.56 -16.06
C LEU A 7 18.67 -1.33 -16.91
N LEU A 8 19.11 -1.55 -18.16
CA LEU A 8 19.36 -0.47 -19.12
C LEU A 8 18.09 0.32 -19.45
N VAL A 9 16.97 -0.37 -19.67
CA VAL A 9 15.67 0.26 -19.94
C VAL A 9 15.18 1.06 -18.72
N VAL A 10 15.27 0.50 -17.52
CA VAL A 10 14.90 1.19 -16.27
C VAL A 10 15.76 2.45 -16.07
N LYS A 11 17.09 2.35 -16.24
CA LYS A 11 18.00 3.49 -16.13
C LYS A 11 17.75 4.55 -17.19
N PHE A 12 17.44 4.15 -18.43
CA PHE A 12 17.08 5.09 -19.50
C PHE A 12 15.78 5.83 -19.17
N LEU A 13 14.75 5.10 -18.72
CA LEU A 13 13.47 5.70 -18.32
C LEU A 13 13.61 6.61 -17.08
N GLN A 14 14.47 6.24 -16.11
CA GLN A 14 14.83 7.08 -14.95
C GLN A 14 15.54 8.36 -15.39
N LYS A 15 16.58 8.26 -16.23
CA LYS A 15 17.36 9.40 -16.72
C LYS A 15 16.49 10.40 -17.49
N THR A 16 15.56 9.90 -18.30
CA THR A 16 14.62 10.71 -19.09
C THR A 16 13.40 11.17 -18.31
N LYS A 17 13.25 10.75 -17.03
CA LYS A 17 12.04 10.93 -16.21
C LYS A 17 10.76 10.34 -16.83
N LEU A 18 10.88 9.57 -17.91
CA LEU A 18 9.77 8.85 -18.55
C LEU A 18 9.23 7.75 -17.63
N ASN A 19 10.06 7.19 -16.75
CA ASN A 19 9.61 6.26 -15.71
C ASN A 19 8.56 6.91 -14.79
N LYS A 20 8.77 8.17 -14.36
CA LYS A 20 7.84 8.89 -13.50
C LYS A 20 6.50 9.09 -14.20
N LEU A 21 6.53 9.45 -15.48
CA LEU A 21 5.33 9.62 -16.28
C LEU A 21 4.59 8.29 -16.51
N ALA A 22 5.29 7.25 -16.95
CA ALA A 22 4.71 5.92 -17.20
C ALA A 22 4.13 5.30 -15.93
N HIS A 23 4.85 5.42 -14.80
CA HIS A 23 4.40 4.91 -13.50
C HIS A 23 3.23 5.74 -12.97
N LYS A 24 3.25 7.07 -13.14
CA LYS A 24 2.10 7.93 -12.82
C LYS A 24 0.86 7.53 -13.63
N ILE A 25 1.01 7.28 -14.93
CA ILE A 25 -0.09 6.83 -15.79
C ILE A 25 -0.58 5.44 -15.35
N TYR A 26 0.32 4.49 -15.14
CA TYR A 26 -0.02 3.14 -14.73
C TYR A 26 -0.78 3.11 -13.39
N TYR A 27 -0.26 3.77 -12.36
CA TYR A 27 -0.92 3.77 -11.06
C TYR A 27 -2.19 4.61 -11.04
N ARG A 28 -2.30 5.65 -11.86
CA ARG A 28 -3.52 6.47 -11.93
C ARG A 28 -4.64 5.81 -12.72
N TYR A 29 -4.34 5.14 -13.83
CA TYR A 29 -5.34 4.69 -14.80
C TYR A 29 -5.45 3.18 -14.96
N ILE A 30 -4.41 2.40 -14.63
CA ILE A 30 -4.34 0.96 -14.98
C ILE A 30 -4.39 0.08 -13.73
N HIS A 31 -3.64 0.42 -12.68
CA HIS A 31 -3.48 -0.43 -11.49
C HIS A 31 -4.78 -0.58 -10.68
N GLY A 32 -5.76 0.31 -10.86
CA GLY A 32 -7.03 0.28 -10.14
C GLY A 32 -6.86 0.32 -8.60
N PHE A 33 -7.90 -0.10 -7.88
CA PHE A 33 -7.87 -0.25 -6.42
C PHE A 33 -7.28 -1.63 -6.06
N ASN A 34 -5.97 -1.67 -5.82
CA ASN A 34 -5.23 -2.89 -5.49
C ASN A 34 -4.00 -2.55 -4.62
N THR A 35 -3.43 -3.55 -3.97
CA THR A 35 -2.18 -3.44 -3.19
C THR A 35 -0.97 -3.21 -4.09
N ALA A 36 0.03 -2.48 -3.59
CA ALA A 36 1.32 -2.34 -4.25
C ALA A 36 2.18 -3.63 -4.19
N SER A 37 1.86 -4.54 -3.26
CA SER A 37 2.55 -5.81 -3.04
C SER A 37 1.56 -6.98 -3.02
N SER A 38 1.75 -7.94 -3.92
CA SER A 38 0.84 -9.08 -4.11
C SER A 38 0.77 -10.03 -2.91
N GLY A 39 1.82 -10.16 -2.12
CA GLY A 39 1.84 -11.03 -0.93
C GLY A 39 1.21 -10.42 0.33
N LEU A 40 0.87 -9.12 0.31
CA LEU A 40 0.43 -8.41 1.52
C LEU A 40 -0.89 -8.96 2.08
N VAL A 41 -1.84 -9.31 1.21
CA VAL A 41 -3.16 -9.84 1.61
C VAL A 41 -3.02 -11.17 2.35
N GLU A 42 -2.18 -12.07 1.85
CA GLU A 42 -1.92 -13.36 2.49
C GLU A 42 -1.21 -13.17 3.84
N ALA A 43 -0.23 -12.26 3.88
CA ALA A 43 0.46 -11.92 5.11
C ALA A 43 -0.50 -11.36 6.19
N LEU A 44 -1.48 -10.53 5.81
CA LEU A 44 -2.50 -10.03 6.73
C LEU A 44 -3.30 -11.18 7.36
N ASP A 45 -3.81 -12.13 6.58
CA ASP A 45 -4.58 -13.26 7.14
C ASP A 45 -3.73 -14.10 8.12
N ILE A 46 -2.43 -14.30 7.82
CA ILE A 46 -1.49 -14.99 8.72
C ILE A 46 -1.31 -14.23 10.03
N VAL A 47 -1.08 -12.91 9.96
CA VAL A 47 -0.86 -12.08 11.16
C VAL A 47 -2.12 -11.99 12.01
N PHE A 48 -3.30 -11.86 11.41
CA PHE A 48 -4.57 -11.88 12.14
C PHE A 48 -4.80 -13.21 12.86
N LYS A 49 -4.58 -14.35 12.19
CA LYS A 49 -4.62 -15.67 12.84
C LYS A 49 -3.65 -15.74 14.02
N LYS A 50 -2.42 -15.26 13.85
CA LYS A 50 -1.44 -15.26 14.94
C LYS A 50 -1.88 -14.39 16.12
N ALA A 51 -2.48 -13.23 15.87
CA ALA A 51 -3.01 -12.35 16.92
C ALA A 51 -4.20 -12.99 17.66
N ILE A 52 -5.03 -13.79 16.96
CA ILE A 52 -6.11 -14.57 17.56
C ILE A 52 -5.55 -15.67 18.45
N ASP A 53 -4.57 -16.44 17.96
CA ASP A 53 -3.93 -17.53 18.72
C ASP A 53 -3.25 -17.03 20.00
N LEU A 54 -2.72 -15.80 19.97
CA LEU A 54 -2.11 -15.13 21.12
C LEU A 54 -3.14 -14.49 22.07
N GLY A 55 -4.43 -14.47 21.70
CA GLY A 55 -5.50 -13.87 22.52
C GLY A 55 -5.44 -12.34 22.59
N VAL A 56 -4.75 -11.69 21.65
CA VAL A 56 -4.55 -10.22 21.64
C VAL A 56 -5.43 -9.51 20.61
N ALA A 57 -5.95 -10.22 19.60
CA ALA A 57 -6.70 -9.62 18.50
C ALA A 57 -7.93 -8.78 18.95
N ASN A 58 -8.68 -9.23 19.96
CA ASN A 58 -9.86 -8.52 20.46
C ASN A 58 -9.58 -7.45 21.52
N LYS A 59 -8.31 -7.19 21.82
CA LYS A 59 -7.87 -6.23 22.86
C LYS A 59 -7.01 -5.10 22.31
N GLY A 60 -6.84 -5.03 20.99
CA GLY A 60 -5.99 -4.06 20.34
C GLY A 60 -6.58 -3.57 19.02
N ASP A 61 -5.93 -2.55 18.46
CA ASP A 61 -6.30 -1.91 17.20
C ASP A 61 -5.38 -2.36 16.07
N TYR A 62 -5.86 -2.24 14.84
CA TYR A 62 -5.06 -2.38 13.63
C TYR A 62 -4.51 -1.02 13.20
N CYS A 63 -3.19 -0.91 13.06
CA CYS A 63 -2.52 0.29 12.58
C CYS A 63 -1.75 -0.01 11.28
N GLU A 64 -2.02 0.74 10.21
CA GLU A 64 -1.31 0.64 8.93
C GLU A 64 -0.57 1.94 8.62
N PHE A 65 0.73 1.84 8.31
CA PHE A 65 1.59 2.97 7.94
C PHE A 65 1.92 2.89 6.45
N GLY A 66 1.42 3.85 5.70
CA GLY A 66 1.44 3.84 4.24
C GLY A 66 0.29 3.00 3.68
N ILE A 67 -0.90 3.58 3.60
CA ILE A 67 -2.12 2.90 3.12
C ILE A 67 -2.25 2.94 1.61
N PHE A 68 -1.47 3.78 0.93
CA PHE A 68 -1.47 3.95 -0.51
C PHE A 68 -2.88 4.24 -1.06
N LYS A 69 -3.52 3.28 -1.72
CA LYS A 69 -4.88 3.42 -2.27
C LYS A 69 -5.98 2.96 -1.31
N GLY A 70 -5.62 2.33 -0.20
CA GLY A 70 -6.53 1.78 0.81
C GLY A 70 -6.89 0.31 0.65
N TYR A 71 -6.33 -0.43 -0.32
CA TYR A 71 -6.74 -1.82 -0.59
C TYR A 71 -6.42 -2.78 0.55
N ALA A 72 -5.19 -2.73 1.07
CA ALA A 72 -4.77 -3.60 2.17
C ALA A 72 -5.51 -3.25 3.47
N PHE A 73 -5.62 -1.95 3.77
CA PHE A 73 -6.44 -1.43 4.87
C PHE A 73 -7.89 -1.93 4.84
N TRP A 74 -8.57 -1.80 3.70
CA TRP A 74 -9.92 -2.35 3.51
C TRP A 74 -9.93 -3.87 3.75
N ASN A 75 -8.95 -4.59 3.19
CA ASN A 75 -8.87 -6.04 3.33
C ASN A 75 -8.65 -6.47 4.80
N ALA A 76 -7.87 -5.73 5.59
CA ALA A 76 -7.70 -5.98 7.01
C ALA A 76 -9.04 -5.91 7.76
N GLN A 77 -9.89 -4.93 7.46
CA GLN A 77 -11.24 -4.84 8.05
C GLN A 77 -12.13 -6.02 7.62
N GLN A 78 -12.03 -6.48 6.35
CA GLN A 78 -12.75 -7.67 5.89
C GLN A 78 -12.28 -8.94 6.62
N ILE A 79 -10.98 -9.09 6.86
CA ILE A 79 -10.41 -10.21 7.62
C ILE A 79 -10.89 -10.16 9.08
N ALA A 80 -10.90 -8.99 9.70
CA ALA A 80 -11.39 -8.81 11.06
C ALA A 80 -12.87 -9.19 11.18
N ASN A 81 -13.70 -8.74 10.24
CA ASN A 81 -15.12 -9.11 10.16
C ASN A 81 -15.29 -10.63 9.99
N LYS A 82 -14.48 -11.27 9.13
CA LYS A 82 -14.45 -12.73 8.94
C LYS A 82 -14.14 -13.49 10.24
N TYR A 83 -13.26 -12.96 11.09
CA TYR A 83 -12.90 -13.57 12.37
C TYR A 83 -13.72 -13.07 13.58
N GLY A 84 -14.73 -12.21 13.35
CA GLY A 84 -15.58 -11.69 14.42
C GLY A 84 -14.87 -10.74 15.39
N LEU A 85 -13.83 -10.03 14.94
CA LEU A 85 -13.06 -9.09 15.75
C LEU A 85 -13.75 -7.72 15.86
N ASN A 86 -14.88 -7.68 16.56
CA ASN A 86 -15.78 -6.53 16.53
C ASN A 86 -15.29 -5.31 17.32
N ASN A 87 -14.34 -5.48 18.25
CA ASN A 87 -13.83 -4.41 19.11
C ASN A 87 -12.56 -3.74 18.57
N MET A 88 -12.03 -4.21 17.43
CA MET A 88 -10.81 -3.69 16.84
C MET A 88 -11.09 -2.41 16.07
N ARG A 89 -10.32 -1.35 16.34
CA ARG A 89 -10.35 -0.13 15.53
C ARG A 89 -9.33 -0.16 14.40
N PHE A 90 -9.57 0.59 13.34
CA PHE A 90 -8.71 0.63 12.16
C PHE A 90 -8.12 2.02 11.93
N LEU A 91 -6.81 2.15 12.10
CA LEU A 91 -6.09 3.42 12.02
C LEU A 91 -5.12 3.41 10.83
N GLY A 92 -5.44 4.19 9.80
CA GLY A 92 -4.62 4.34 8.61
C GLY A 92 -3.81 5.63 8.65
N PHE A 93 -2.48 5.52 8.61
CA PHE A 93 -1.57 6.66 8.59
C PHE A 93 -0.90 6.76 7.22
N ASP A 94 -1.00 7.92 6.58
CA ASP A 94 -0.36 8.17 5.28
C ASP A 94 -0.06 9.67 5.12
N SER A 95 0.96 10.00 4.34
CA SER A 95 1.21 11.39 3.92
C SER A 95 0.17 11.87 2.92
N PHE A 96 -0.46 10.94 2.20
CA PHE A 96 -1.32 11.16 1.03
C PHE A 96 -0.61 11.89 -0.12
N GLN A 97 0.72 11.89 -0.07
CA GLN A 97 1.62 12.58 -1.00
C GLN A 97 2.62 11.62 -1.66
N GLY A 98 2.62 10.34 -1.25
CA GLY A 98 3.58 9.35 -1.70
C GLY A 98 4.91 9.45 -0.95
N LEU A 99 5.96 8.84 -1.52
CA LEU A 99 7.29 8.85 -0.93
C LEU A 99 7.88 10.27 -0.88
N PRO A 100 8.62 10.64 0.18
CA PRO A 100 9.34 11.90 0.25
C PRO A 100 10.53 11.91 -0.73
N GLU A 101 11.27 13.02 -0.75
CA GLU A 101 12.55 13.08 -1.46
C GLU A 101 13.50 11.98 -0.95
N ILE A 102 14.02 11.18 -1.87
CA ILE A 102 14.89 10.04 -1.58
C ILE A 102 16.23 10.55 -1.10
N GLN A 103 16.59 10.21 0.15
CA GLN A 103 17.88 10.55 0.72
C GLN A 103 18.93 9.50 0.36
N LYS A 104 20.19 9.79 0.69
CA LYS A 104 21.31 8.88 0.39
C LYS A 104 21.12 7.51 1.04
N GLU A 105 20.53 7.48 2.22
CA GLU A 105 20.26 6.29 3.03
C GLU A 105 19.14 5.41 2.42
N ASP A 106 18.27 6.00 1.61
CA ASP A 106 17.13 5.33 0.95
C ASP A 106 17.51 4.70 -0.41
N LEU A 107 18.74 4.92 -0.87
CA LEU A 107 19.19 4.47 -2.18
C LEU A 107 19.25 2.94 -2.26
N THR A 108 18.47 2.39 -3.18
CA THR A 108 18.53 0.98 -3.53
C THR A 108 19.50 0.76 -4.69
N LYS A 109 20.05 -0.46 -4.81
CA LYS A 109 20.97 -0.82 -5.94
C LYS A 109 20.39 -0.53 -7.32
N GLU A 110 19.07 -0.53 -7.45
CA GLU A 110 18.34 -0.32 -8.70
C GLU A 110 17.69 1.08 -8.80
N GLU A 111 17.86 1.93 -7.78
CA GLU A 111 17.34 3.31 -7.70
C GLU A 111 15.84 3.40 -8.07
N VAL A 112 15.07 2.39 -7.70
CA VAL A 112 13.66 2.25 -8.15
C VAL A 112 12.70 3.20 -7.45
N PHE A 113 13.11 3.80 -6.33
CA PHE A 113 12.32 4.75 -5.58
C PHE A 113 12.54 6.18 -6.06
N TYR A 114 11.46 6.96 -6.04
CA TYR A 114 11.53 8.39 -6.34
C TYR A 114 10.40 9.15 -5.62
N GLU A 115 10.64 10.43 -5.37
CA GLU A 115 9.67 11.34 -4.73
C GLU A 115 8.29 11.30 -5.41
N GLY A 116 7.23 11.22 -4.60
CA GLY A 116 5.83 11.17 -5.04
C GLY A 116 5.39 9.82 -5.60
N GLN A 117 6.27 8.81 -5.64
CA GLN A 117 5.87 7.45 -5.93
C GLN A 117 4.85 6.96 -4.89
N TYR A 118 3.87 6.16 -5.32
CA TYR A 118 2.74 5.71 -4.49
C TYR A 118 1.86 6.84 -3.93
N SER A 119 1.83 8.00 -4.57
CA SER A 119 0.91 9.07 -4.19
C SER A 119 -0.55 8.73 -4.46
N CYS A 120 -1.41 8.95 -3.46
CA CYS A 120 -2.86 8.97 -3.58
C CYS A 120 -3.40 9.99 -2.56
N SER A 121 -4.21 10.96 -3.01
CA SER A 121 -4.74 11.97 -2.09
C SER A 121 -5.72 11.35 -1.09
N LYS A 122 -5.84 11.98 0.09
CA LYS A 122 -6.78 11.54 1.14
C LYS A 122 -8.20 11.35 0.60
N GLU A 123 -8.69 12.32 -0.17
CA GLU A 123 -10.00 12.26 -0.82
C GLU A 123 -10.17 11.02 -1.71
N ASN A 124 -9.18 10.69 -2.54
CA ASN A 124 -9.24 9.51 -3.40
C ASN A 124 -9.22 8.22 -2.58
N VAL A 125 -8.41 8.16 -1.52
CA VAL A 125 -8.37 7.00 -0.63
C VAL A 125 -9.71 6.83 0.09
N THR A 126 -10.27 7.89 0.66
CA THR A 126 -11.58 7.84 1.34
C THR A 126 -12.69 7.45 0.36
N ASN A 127 -12.68 7.98 -0.87
CA ASN A 127 -13.63 7.60 -1.90
C ASN A 127 -13.52 6.11 -2.27
N ASN A 128 -12.30 5.61 -2.47
CA ASN A 128 -12.07 4.19 -2.74
C ASN A 128 -12.61 3.30 -1.62
N LEU A 129 -12.30 3.64 -0.36
CA LEU A 129 -12.72 2.88 0.81
C LEU A 129 -14.25 2.91 0.98
N SER A 130 -14.88 4.08 0.84
CA SER A 130 -16.34 4.22 0.90
C SER A 130 -17.05 3.43 -0.20
N LEU A 131 -16.52 3.46 -1.44
CA LEU A 131 -17.06 2.66 -2.56
C LEU A 131 -16.93 1.15 -2.33
N LYS A 132 -16.05 0.72 -1.43
CA LYS A 132 -15.86 -0.68 -1.03
C LYS A 132 -16.57 -1.04 0.27
N GLY A 133 -17.35 -0.12 0.83
CA GLY A 133 -18.15 -0.34 2.02
C GLY A 133 -17.31 -0.52 3.28
N VAL A 134 -16.20 0.23 3.41
CA VAL A 134 -15.50 0.29 4.70
C VAL A 134 -16.47 0.80 5.78
N ASP A 135 -16.40 0.21 6.96
CA ASP A 135 -17.09 0.69 8.15
C ASP A 135 -16.24 1.81 8.78
N TRP A 136 -16.74 3.04 8.73
CA TRP A 136 -16.05 4.22 9.27
C TRP A 136 -16.24 4.39 10.79
N GLU A 137 -17.13 3.61 11.40
CA GLU A 137 -17.36 3.64 12.84
C GLU A 137 -16.39 2.70 13.61
N LYS A 138 -15.56 1.94 12.87
CA LYS A 138 -14.51 1.07 13.41
C LYS A 138 -13.13 1.68 13.23
#